data_AF-A0A1W2ES01-F1
#
_entry.id   AF-A0A1W2ES01-F1
#
_cell.length_a   1.000
_cell.length_b   1.000
_cell.length_c   1.000
_cell.angle_alpha   90.00
_cell.angle_beta   90.00
_cell.angle_gamma   90.00
#
_symmetry.space_group_name_H-M   'P 1'
#
loop_
_entity.id
_entity.type
_entity.pdbx_description
1 polymer ?
#
loop_
_entity_poly.entity_id
_entity_poly.type
_entity_poly.pdbx_seq_one_letter_code
_entity_poly.pdbx_strand_id
1 'polypeptide(L)'
;MNYRIDLVEMQAHGMKLNNVGQQVNYALSAGQAVSNPEAFGKLGFPLAALCTAAQNAAMDTMRQASDAAVDHVRRFDGWRKHIEEHEQAQSDIFDGMHDQ
;
A
#
# COMPACT_ATOMS: atom_id res chain seq x y z
N MET A 1 -12.52 29.24 7.36
CA MET A 1 -11.75 28.63 6.26
C MET A 1 -12.38 27.28 6.02
N ASN A 2 -13.19 27.13 4.97
CA ASN A 2 -13.91 25.90 4.71
C ASN A 2 -12.98 24.98 3.89
N TYR A 3 -12.37 24.01 4.55
CA TYR A 3 -11.44 23.07 3.89
C TYR A 3 -12.30 22.08 3.11
N ARG A 4 -12.61 22.42 1.85
CA ARG A 4 -13.33 21.52 0.96
C ARG A 4 -12.34 20.43 0.54
N ILE A 5 -12.61 19.19 0.89
CA ILE A 5 -11.71 18.08 0.58
C ILE A 5 -11.88 17.75 -0.90
N ASP A 6 -10.80 17.85 -1.69
CA ASP A 6 -10.84 17.61 -3.13
C ASP A 6 -10.82 16.09 -3.42
N LEU A 7 -11.98 15.55 -3.82
CA LEU A 7 -12.13 14.14 -4.19
C LEU A 7 -11.24 13.71 -5.37
N VAL A 8 -10.92 14.62 -6.30
CA VAL A 8 -10.04 14.35 -7.44
C VAL A 8 -8.59 14.22 -6.97
N GLU A 9 -8.15 15.11 -6.08
CA GLU A 9 -6.83 15.02 -5.46
C GLU A 9 -6.70 13.74 -4.62
N MET A 10 -7.75 13.38 -3.87
CA MET A 10 -7.79 12.11 -3.14
C MET A 10 -7.65 10.92 -4.09
N GLN A 11 -8.41 10.87 -5.18
CA GLN A 11 -8.29 9.79 -6.17
C GLN A 11 -6.88 9.70 -6.76
N ALA A 12 -6.26 10.84 -7.10
CA ALA A 12 -4.89 10.88 -7.59
C ALA A 12 -3.88 10.36 -6.56
N HIS A 13 -4.09 10.65 -5.28
CA HIS A 13 -3.27 10.11 -4.20
C HIS A 13 -3.47 8.59 -4.03
N GLY A 14 -4.71 8.11 -4.06
CA GLY A 14 -5.03 6.67 -4.02
C GLY A 14 -4.32 5.87 -5.12
N MET A 15 -4.26 6.40 -6.35
CA MET A 15 -3.52 5.77 -7.44
C MET A 15 -2.01 5.66 -7.16
N LYS A 16 -1.41 6.71 -6.56
CA LYS A 16 0.01 6.69 -6.17
C LYS A 16 0.27 5.65 -5.08
N LEU A 17 -0.60 5.58 -4.07
CA LEU A 17 -0.49 4.58 -3.00
C LEU A 17 -0.57 3.15 -3.55
N ASN A 18 -1.49 2.90 -4.47
CA ASN A 18 -1.61 1.59 -5.12
C ASN A 18 -0.33 1.22 -5.91
N ASN A 19 0.24 2.17 -6.66
CA ASN A 19 1.50 1.95 -7.39
C ASN A 19 2.65 1.60 -6.44
N VAL A 20 2.80 2.33 -5.33
CA VAL A 20 3.83 2.02 -4.32
C VAL A 20 3.62 0.62 -3.74
N GLY A 21 2.37 0.24 -3.41
CA GLY A 21 2.05 -1.11 -2.95
C GLY A 21 2.42 -2.20 -3.97
N GLN A 22 2.21 -1.96 -5.26
CA GLN A 22 2.62 -2.88 -6.33
C GLN A 22 4.15 -3.02 -6.41
N GLN A 23 4.90 -1.93 -6.29
CA GLN A 23 6.37 -1.97 -6.31
C GLN A 23 6.95 -2.77 -5.12
N VAL A 24 6.38 -2.59 -3.92
CA VAL A 24 6.77 -3.35 -2.73
C VAL A 24 6.49 -4.85 -2.92
N ASN A 25 5.32 -5.20 -3.46
CA ASN A 25 4.99 -6.59 -3.77
C ASN A 25 5.93 -7.19 -4.82
N TYR A 26 6.28 -6.44 -5.86
CA TYR A 26 7.23 -6.89 -6.87
C TYR A 26 8.63 -7.15 -6.27
N ALA A 27 9.11 -6.25 -5.41
CA ALA A 27 10.38 -6.43 -4.71
C ALA A 27 10.36 -7.67 -3.80
N LEU A 28 9.25 -7.92 -3.11
CA LEU A 28 9.06 -9.12 -2.30
C LEU A 28 9.12 -10.40 -3.16
N SER A 29 8.42 -10.44 -4.30
CA SER A 29 8.45 -11.57 -5.22
C SER A 29 9.85 -11.81 -5.81
N ALA A 30 10.57 -10.74 -6.16
CA ALA A 30 11.95 -10.83 -6.64
C ALA A 30 12.88 -11.39 -5.55
N GLY A 31 12.72 -10.95 -4.30
CA GLY A 31 13.50 -11.46 -3.15
C GLY A 31 13.29 -12.96 -2.92
N GLN A 32 12.07 -13.48 -3.13
CA GLN A 32 11.78 -14.93 -3.02
C GLN A 32 12.45 -15.77 -4.12
N ALA A 33 12.71 -15.18 -5.29
CA ALA A 33 13.27 -15.90 -6.43
C ALA A 33 14.80 -16.09 -6.34
N VAL A 34 15.50 -15.33 -5.48
CA VAL A 34 16.99 -15.21 -5.47
C VAL A 34 17.67 -16.09 -4.40
N SER A 35 16.93 -16.84 -3.60
CA SER A 35 17.48 -17.70 -2.55
C SER A 35 18.03 -19.02 -3.11
N ASN A 36 19.25 -19.01 -3.66
CA ASN A 36 19.95 -20.21 -4.10
C ASN A 36 21.21 -20.49 -3.24
N PRO A 37 21.10 -21.34 -2.18
CA PRO A 37 22.19 -21.61 -1.25
C PRO A 37 23.43 -22.21 -1.91
N GLU A 38 23.25 -22.86 -3.08
CA GLU A 38 24.32 -23.50 -3.84
C GLU A 38 25.32 -22.50 -4.43
N ALA A 39 24.95 -21.22 -4.55
CA ALA A 39 25.81 -20.14 -5.06
C ALA A 39 27.07 -19.90 -4.20
N PHE A 40 27.05 -20.30 -2.93
CA PHE A 40 28.17 -20.11 -2.01
C PHE A 40 29.18 -21.28 -2.00
N GLY A 41 28.89 -22.40 -2.67
CA GLY A 41 29.74 -23.59 -2.65
C GLY A 41 29.93 -24.22 -1.26
N LYS A 42 30.64 -25.35 -1.18
CA LYS A 42 30.80 -26.13 0.08
C LYS A 42 31.58 -25.38 1.18
N LEU A 43 32.50 -24.49 0.81
CA LEU A 43 33.30 -23.68 1.75
C LEU A 43 32.56 -22.42 2.23
N GLY A 44 31.58 -21.93 1.47
CA GLY A 44 30.80 -20.74 1.81
C GLY A 44 29.60 -21.01 2.70
N PHE A 45 29.42 -22.23 3.23
CA PHE A 45 28.26 -22.61 4.04
C PHE A 45 27.95 -21.68 5.23
N PRO A 46 28.96 -21.21 6.01
CA PRO A 46 28.72 -20.25 7.08
C PRO A 46 28.24 -18.89 6.56
N LEU A 47 28.80 -18.42 5.44
CA LEU A 47 28.39 -17.19 4.79
C LEU A 47 26.98 -17.32 4.20
N ALA A 48 26.65 -18.47 3.60
CA ALA A 48 25.32 -18.79 3.11
C ALA A 48 24.28 -18.76 4.23
N ALA A 49 24.60 -19.27 5.42
CA ALA A 49 23.71 -19.22 6.58
C ALA A 49 23.44 -17.77 7.05
N LEU A 50 24.48 -16.93 7.14
CA LEU A 50 24.34 -15.51 7.49
C LEU A 50 23.55 -14.73 6.43
N CYS A 51 23.84 -14.95 5.16
CA CYS A 51 23.11 -14.34 4.05
C CYS A 51 21.65 -14.80 4.02
N THR A 52 21.37 -16.06 4.33
CA THR A 52 20.00 -16.60 4.44
C THR A 52 19.25 -15.94 5.60
N ALA A 53 19.88 -15.78 6.76
CA ALA A 53 19.26 -15.08 7.89
C ALA A 53 18.97 -13.61 7.58
N ALA A 54 19.91 -12.91 6.94
CA ALA A 54 19.72 -11.53 6.49
C ALA A 54 18.61 -11.41 5.44
N GLN A 55 18.56 -12.34 4.47
CA GLN A 55 17.49 -12.41 3.49
C GLN A 55 16.13 -12.63 4.16
N ASN A 56 16.02 -13.56 5.10
CA ASN A 56 14.76 -13.81 5.82
C ASN A 56 14.28 -12.56 6.59
N ALA A 57 15.18 -11.86 7.29
CA ALA A 57 14.82 -10.62 7.98
C ALA A 57 14.36 -9.51 7.02
N ALA A 58 15.03 -9.37 5.87
CA ALA A 58 14.63 -8.43 4.83
C ALA A 58 13.26 -8.80 4.23
N MET A 59 13.04 -10.09 3.97
CA MET A 59 11.77 -10.63 3.47
C MET A 59 10.60 -10.38 4.43
N ASP A 60 10.81 -10.56 5.74
CA ASP A 60 9.78 -10.29 6.75
C ASP A 60 9.45 -8.79 6.85
N THR A 61 10.47 -7.94 6.76
CA THR A 61 10.28 -6.48 6.73
C THR A 61 9.51 -6.05 5.48
N MET A 62 9.83 -6.63 4.31
CA MET A 62 9.10 -6.38 3.07
C MET A 62 7.65 -6.88 3.12
N ARG A 63 7.38 -8.02 3.79
CA ARG A 63 6.00 -8.48 4.04
C ARG A 63 5.22 -7.46 4.86
N GLN A 64 5.78 -7.02 5.99
CA GLN A 64 5.14 -6.01 6.84
C GLN A 64 4.90 -4.69 6.09
N ALA A 65 5.86 -4.27 5.26
CA ALA A 65 5.70 -3.09 4.42
C ALA A 65 4.59 -3.26 3.37
N SER A 66 4.47 -4.45 2.77
CA SER A 66 3.38 -4.76 1.84
C SER A 66 2.02 -4.72 2.54
N ASP A 67 1.89 -5.40 3.68
CA ASP A 67 0.64 -5.42 4.46
C ASP A 67 0.23 -4.00 4.90
N ALA A 68 1.19 -3.21 5.36
CA ALA A 68 0.95 -1.81 5.74
C ALA A 68 0.54 -0.96 4.53
N ALA A 69 1.13 -1.16 3.36
CA ALA A 69 0.74 -0.46 2.14
C ALA A 69 -0.69 -0.81 1.72
N VAL A 70 -1.07 -2.10 1.77
CA VAL A 70 -2.44 -2.56 1.45
C VAL A 70 -3.45 -2.00 2.45
N ASP A 71 -3.15 -2.05 3.75
CA ASP A 71 -4.01 -1.47 4.78
C ASP A 71 -4.17 0.04 4.60
N HIS A 72 -3.09 0.75 4.28
CA HIS A 72 -3.13 2.18 4.03
C HIS A 72 -4.01 2.54 2.82
N VAL A 73 -3.86 1.84 1.69
CA VAL A 73 -4.73 2.01 0.51
C VAL A 73 -6.19 1.77 0.88
N ARG A 74 -6.48 0.69 1.60
CA ARG A 74 -7.85 0.34 2.00
C ARG A 74 -8.48 1.39 2.90
N ARG A 75 -7.75 1.89 3.89
CA ARG A 75 -8.23 2.95 4.79
C ARG A 75 -8.44 4.25 4.03
N PHE A 76 -7.54 4.59 3.13
CA PHE A 76 -7.64 5.79 2.32
C PHE A 76 -8.86 5.75 1.39
N ASP A 77 -9.09 4.62 0.70
CA ASP A 77 -10.29 4.42 -0.12
C ASP A 77 -11.58 4.46 0.69
N GLY A 78 -11.57 3.89 1.90
CA GLY A 78 -12.70 3.98 2.84
C GLY A 78 -12.99 5.42 3.25
N TRP A 79 -11.96 6.21 3.54
CA TRP A 79 -12.10 7.63 3.87
C TRP A 79 -12.63 8.44 2.69
N ARG A 80 -12.11 8.21 1.47
CA ARG A 80 -12.60 8.86 0.25
C ARG A 80 -14.09 8.60 0.04
N LYS A 81 -14.54 7.34 0.14
CA LYS A 81 -15.95 6.97 0.01
C LYS A 81 -16.82 7.66 1.06
N HIS A 82 -16.35 7.71 2.30
CA HIS A 82 -17.09 8.38 3.36
C HIS A 82 -17.30 9.87 3.07
N ILE A 83 -16.30 10.56 2.52
CA ILE A 83 -16.42 11.97 2.12
C ILE A 83 -17.40 12.11 0.95
N GLU A 84 -17.27 11.27 -0.07
CA GLU A 84 -18.14 11.25 -1.25
C GLU A 84 -19.62 11.09 -0.85
N GLU A 85 -19.92 10.14 0.04
CA GLU A 85 -21.26 9.93 0.61
C GLU A 85 -21.76 11.15 1.40
N HIS A 86 -20.87 11.82 2.16
CA HIS A 86 -21.23 12.98 2.97
C HIS A 86 -21.51 14.22 2.12
N GLU A 87 -20.71 14.44 1.07
CA GLU A 87 -20.93 15.54 0.12
C GLU A 87 -22.22 15.33 -0.67
N GLN A 88 -22.51 14.10 -1.10
CA GLN A 88 -23.77 13.78 -1.77
C GLN A 88 -24.97 14.02 -0.85
N ALA A 89 -24.93 13.53 0.40
CA ALA A 89 -26.01 13.73 1.36
C ALA A 89 -26.28 15.20 1.66
N GLN A 90 -25.23 16.04 1.71
CA GLN A 90 -25.39 17.49 1.84
C GLN A 90 -26.03 18.11 0.60
N SER A 91 -25.59 17.70 -0.60
CA SER A 91 -26.19 18.17 -1.86
C SER A 91 -27.69 17.88 -1.92
N ASP A 92 -28.09 16.65 -1.58
CA ASP A 92 -29.50 16.21 -1.62
C ASP A 92 -30.39 17.03 -0.67
N ILE A 93 -29.86 17.42 0.50
CA ILE A 93 -30.57 18.28 1.46
C ILE A 93 -30.77 19.70 0.92
N PHE A 94 -29.76 20.27 0.24
CA PHE A 94 -29.85 21.61 -0.30
C PHE A 94 -30.69 21.69 -1.58
N ASP A 95 -30.64 20.68 -2.46
CA ASP A 95 -31.53 20.59 -3.63
C ASP A 95 -32.99 20.42 -3.19
N GLY A 96 -33.27 19.58 -2.18
CA GLY A 96 -34.62 19.39 -1.65
C GLY A 96 -35.24 20.63 -0.97
N MET A 97 -34.40 21.61 -0.60
CA MET A 97 -34.85 22.91 -0.06
C MET A 97 -35.18 23.95 -1.14
N HIS A 98 -34.69 23.78 -2.37
CA HIS A 98 -34.94 24.71 -3.48
C HIS A 98 -36.27 24.47 -4.22
N ASP A 99 -36.90 23.31 -4.00
CA ASP A 99 -38.18 22.90 -4.61
C ASP A 99 -39.42 23.17 -3.72
N GLN A 100 -39.29 23.97 -2.64
CA GLN A 100 -40.39 24.49 -1.81
C GLN A 100 -40.56 26.00 -1.98
#